data_AF-A0A813S9F1-F1
#
_entry.id   AF-A0A813S9F1-F1
#
_cell.length_a   1.000
_cell.length_b   1.000
_cell.length_c   1.000
_cell.angle_alpha   90.00
_cell.angle_beta   90.00
_cell.angle_gamma   90.00
#
_symmetry.space_group_name_H-M   'P 1'
#
loop_
_entity.id
_entity.type
_entity.pdbx_description
1 polymer ?
#
loop_
_entity_poly.entity_id
_entity_poly.type
_entity_poly.pdbx_seq_one_letter_code
_entity_poly.pdbx_strand_id
1 'polypeptide(L)'
;MLRNPIKRYLSEWNHVKNGAQWIDKFNNRKCLYKNYLKCFKGQKTWNASLDDFMSCEYNLANNRQTLLLSDSNYDCSNKTGEEMLEEAKRNLESLSFFGLTEYHDLNRKLFLKIFGGSFRFLKEFKTANQTVADNFYKLLKTKGVDITEENSDKILKKIQQLNSLDIQLYEFAKDLFFKRLKFYNIL
;
A
#
# COMPACT_ATOMS: atom_id res chain seq x y z
N MET A 1 -2.05 -4.76 -8.00
CA MET A 1 -1.02 -3.71 -8.13
C MET A 1 -0.46 -3.44 -6.74
N LEU A 2 0.86 -3.36 -6.58
CA LEU A 2 1.52 -2.91 -5.34
C LEU A 2 2.19 -1.56 -5.57
N ARG A 3 2.55 -0.87 -4.48
CA ARG A 3 3.23 0.43 -4.47
C ARG A 3 4.19 0.50 -3.29
N ASN A 4 5.23 1.32 -3.40
CA ASN A 4 6.11 1.64 -2.29
C ASN A 4 5.29 1.97 -1.02
N PRO A 5 5.50 1.26 0.10
CA PRO A 5 4.66 1.36 1.28
C PRO A 5 4.53 2.76 1.87
N ILE A 6 5.62 3.54 1.90
CA ILE A 6 5.61 4.89 2.46
C ILE A 6 4.75 5.81 1.59
N LYS A 7 4.97 5.78 0.26
CA LYS A 7 4.18 6.57 -0.69
C LYS A 7 2.71 6.17 -0.68
N ARG A 8 2.44 4.86 -0.59
CA ARG A 8 1.09 4.30 -0.47
C ARG A 8 0.38 4.79 0.79
N TYR A 9 1.05 4.75 1.93
CA TYR A 9 0.53 5.21 3.23
C TYR A 9 0.19 6.71 3.23
N LEU A 10 1.11 7.54 2.73
CA LEU A 10 0.89 8.99 2.61
C LEU A 10 -0.24 9.33 1.63
N SER A 11 -0.33 8.60 0.52
CA SER A 11 -1.41 8.76 -0.45
C SER A 11 -2.76 8.45 0.18
N GLU A 12 -2.83 7.40 0.98
CA GLU A 12 -4.05 7.01 1.68
C GLU A 12 -4.44 8.05 2.75
N TRP A 13 -3.50 8.50 3.59
CA TRP A 13 -3.76 9.57 4.54
C TRP A 13 -4.38 10.79 3.85
N ASN A 14 -3.82 11.21 2.71
CA ASN A 14 -4.37 12.32 1.95
C ASN A 14 -5.80 12.05 1.46
N HIS A 15 -6.15 10.82 1.08
CA HIS A 15 -7.54 10.48 0.75
C HIS A 15 -8.47 10.50 1.98
N VAL A 16 -8.02 10.01 3.14
CA VAL A 16 -8.80 10.05 4.39
C VAL A 16 -9.10 11.48 4.81
N LYS A 17 -8.07 12.31 4.82
CA LYS A 17 -8.18 13.75 5.09
C LYS A 17 -9.21 14.42 4.19
N ASN A 18 -9.38 13.93 2.95
CA ASN A 18 -10.35 14.42 1.98
C ASN A 18 -11.68 13.63 1.97
N GLY A 19 -11.98 12.87 3.03
CA GLY A 19 -13.29 12.27 3.26
C GLY A 19 -13.44 10.79 2.87
N ALA A 20 -12.37 10.14 2.39
CA ALA A 20 -12.42 8.69 2.16
C ALA A 20 -12.43 7.93 3.49
N GLN A 21 -13.38 7.02 3.66
CA GLN A 21 -13.49 6.22 4.89
C GLN A 21 -13.24 4.73 4.64
N TRP A 22 -13.51 4.24 3.42
CA TRP A 22 -13.42 2.82 3.05
C TRP A 22 -14.17 1.87 3.99
N ILE A 23 -15.27 2.35 4.56
CA ILE A 23 -16.21 1.58 5.35
C ILE A 23 -17.54 1.58 4.61
N ASP A 24 -18.00 0.40 4.18
CA ASP A 24 -19.36 0.21 3.68
C ASP A 24 -20.23 -0.57 4.69
N LYS A 25 -21.53 -0.63 4.41
CA LYS A 25 -22.51 -1.29 5.28
C LYS A 25 -22.27 -2.80 5.46
N PHE A 26 -21.62 -3.46 4.50
CA PHE A 26 -21.37 -4.91 4.54
C PHE A 26 -20.13 -5.25 5.37
N ASN A 27 -19.14 -4.36 5.38
CA ASN A 27 -17.88 -4.53 6.09
C ASN A 27 -17.97 -4.26 7.61
N ASN A 28 -18.99 -3.52 8.07
CA ASN A 28 -19.16 -3.17 9.50
C ASN A 28 -19.33 -4.34 10.47
N ARG A 29 -19.64 -5.55 9.96
CA ARG A 29 -19.79 -6.74 10.81
C ARG A 29 -18.45 -7.41 11.14
N LYS A 30 -17.44 -7.20 10.29
CA LYS A 30 -16.09 -7.74 10.48
C LYS A 30 -15.40 -7.00 11.63
N CYS A 31 -14.81 -7.76 12.54
CA CYS A 31 -14.05 -7.28 13.70
C CYS A 31 -12.96 -6.25 13.34
N LEU A 32 -12.24 -6.43 12.23
CA LEU A 32 -11.24 -5.50 11.71
C LEU A 32 -11.82 -4.09 11.49
N TYR A 33 -13.02 -4.01 10.89
CA TYR A 33 -13.69 -2.73 10.64
C TYR A 33 -14.28 -2.13 11.92
N LYS A 34 -14.77 -2.96 12.85
CA LYS A 34 -15.18 -2.50 14.19
C LYS A 34 -14.03 -1.86 14.95
N ASN A 35 -12.84 -2.47 14.86
CA ASN A 35 -11.63 -1.92 15.44
C ASN A 35 -11.20 -0.63 14.73
N TYR A 36 -11.25 -0.59 13.40
CA TYR A 36 -10.93 0.61 12.62
C TYR A 36 -11.82 1.81 12.98
N LEU A 37 -13.10 1.59 13.25
CA LEU A 37 -14.03 2.65 13.71
C LEU A 37 -13.58 3.32 15.02
N LYS A 38 -12.74 2.66 15.84
CA LYS A 38 -12.15 3.30 17.04
C LYS A 38 -11.26 4.48 16.67
N CYS A 39 -10.62 4.46 15.49
CA CYS A 39 -9.82 5.60 15.00
C CYS A 39 -10.66 6.87 14.81
N PHE A 40 -11.97 6.73 14.59
CA PHE A 40 -12.87 7.83 14.30
C PHE A 40 -13.30 8.56 15.58
N LYS A 41 -12.95 8.04 16.77
CA LYS A 41 -13.25 8.65 18.09
C LYS A 41 -14.74 9.04 18.23
N GLY A 42 -15.65 8.20 17.71
CA GLY A 42 -17.10 8.42 17.73
C GLY A 42 -17.66 9.33 16.63
N GLN A 43 -16.80 9.88 15.76
CA GLN A 43 -17.24 10.72 14.64
C GLN A 43 -17.72 9.88 13.45
N LYS A 44 -18.61 10.46 12.63
CA LYS A 44 -19.08 9.83 11.37
C LYS A 44 -18.00 9.79 10.28
N THR A 45 -17.03 10.69 10.36
CA THR A 45 -15.95 10.86 9.39
C THR A 45 -14.63 10.97 10.13
N TRP A 46 -13.55 10.46 9.54
CA TRP A 46 -12.23 10.59 10.12
C TRP A 46 -11.41 11.62 9.35
N ASN A 47 -11.45 12.89 9.78
CA ASN A 47 -10.60 13.94 9.20
C ASN A 47 -9.28 14.04 9.98
N ALA A 48 -8.40 13.05 9.80
CA ALA A 48 -7.21 12.89 10.61
C ALA A 48 -6.06 13.83 10.16
N SER A 49 -5.42 14.49 11.13
CA SER A 49 -4.04 14.97 10.95
C SER A 49 -3.10 13.80 10.67
N LEU A 50 -1.89 14.04 10.14
CA LEU A 50 -0.94 12.94 9.90
C LEU A 50 -0.58 12.23 11.22
N ASP A 51 -0.45 12.97 12.32
CA ASP A 51 -0.16 12.42 13.64
C ASP A 51 -1.33 11.60 14.21
N ASP A 52 -2.58 12.08 14.05
CA ASP A 52 -3.77 11.29 14.40
C ASP A 52 -3.86 10.00 13.58
N PHE A 53 -3.51 10.08 12.29
CA PHE A 53 -3.53 8.94 11.38
C PHE A 53 -2.48 7.88 11.76
N MET A 54 -1.27 8.31 12.15
CA MET A 54 -0.18 7.43 12.58
C MET A 54 -0.34 6.89 14.00
N SER A 55 -1.09 7.59 14.86
CA SER A 55 -1.27 7.21 16.27
C SER A 55 -2.34 6.15 16.49
N CYS A 56 -3.29 5.97 15.56
CA CYS A 56 -4.28 4.92 15.69
C CYS A 56 -3.72 3.54 15.35
N GLU A 57 -3.62 2.65 16.35
CA GLU A 57 -3.16 1.26 16.16
C GLU A 57 -4.06 0.44 15.22
N TYR A 58 -5.37 0.73 15.23
CA TYR A 58 -6.36 0.03 14.40
C TYR A 58 -6.45 0.58 12.97
N ASN A 59 -5.59 1.52 12.58
CA ASN A 59 -5.64 2.11 11.25
C ASN A 59 -5.34 1.05 10.19
N LEU A 60 -6.30 0.80 9.29
CA LEU A 60 -6.14 -0.17 8.20
C LEU A 60 -5.02 0.21 7.22
N ALA A 61 -4.54 1.46 7.27
CA ALA A 61 -3.34 1.92 6.57
C ALA A 61 -2.07 1.16 6.93
N ASN A 62 -1.99 0.67 8.17
CA ASN A 62 -0.83 -0.06 8.66
C ASN A 62 -0.77 -1.42 7.97
N ASN A 63 0.34 -1.72 7.29
CA ASN A 63 0.58 -2.98 6.60
C ASN A 63 -0.56 -3.42 5.66
N ARG A 64 -1.20 -2.45 4.96
CA ARG A 64 -2.39 -2.73 4.15
C ARG A 64 -2.13 -3.76 3.06
N GLN A 65 -1.01 -3.68 2.34
CA GLN A 65 -0.76 -4.57 1.21
C GLN A 65 -0.60 -6.01 1.71
N THR A 66 0.13 -6.20 2.81
CA THR A 66 0.24 -7.50 3.47
C THR A 66 -1.11 -8.00 3.94
N LEU A 67 -1.88 -7.18 4.66
CA LEU A 67 -3.21 -7.54 5.15
C LEU A 67 -4.16 -7.98 4.02
N LEU A 68 -4.19 -7.24 2.90
CA LEU A 68 -5.09 -7.54 1.77
C LEU A 68 -4.64 -8.73 0.92
N LEU A 69 -3.34 -9.05 0.89
CA LEU A 69 -2.79 -10.19 0.16
C LEU A 69 -2.76 -11.47 1.01
N SER A 70 -2.83 -11.35 2.32
CA SER A 70 -3.03 -12.46 3.25
C SER A 70 -4.50 -12.96 3.23
N ASP A 71 -4.78 -14.17 3.74
CA ASP A 71 -6.11 -14.81 3.66
C ASP A 71 -7.27 -13.99 4.27
N SER A 72 -8.48 -14.16 3.76
CA SER A 72 -9.70 -13.47 4.23
C SER A 72 -10.09 -13.67 5.71
N ASN A 73 -9.49 -14.65 6.39
CA ASN A 73 -9.77 -15.00 7.79
C ASN A 73 -9.02 -14.15 8.83
N TYR A 74 -8.31 -13.08 8.44
CA TYR A 74 -7.68 -12.12 9.37
C TYR A 74 -8.65 -11.22 10.13
N ASP A 75 -9.92 -11.64 10.26
CA ASP A 75 -10.88 -10.93 11.08
C ASP A 75 -10.65 -11.23 12.57
N CYS A 76 -9.65 -10.55 13.16
CA CYS A 76 -9.24 -10.68 14.56
C CYS A 76 -8.65 -12.04 14.96
N SER A 77 -8.02 -12.75 14.03
CA SER A 77 -7.23 -13.95 14.33
C SER A 77 -5.97 -13.62 15.16
N ASN A 78 -5.55 -14.53 16.05
CA ASN A 78 -4.29 -14.45 16.81
C ASN A 78 -3.01 -14.66 15.97
N LYS A 79 -3.10 -14.52 14.65
CA LYS A 79 -1.94 -14.69 13.76
C LYS A 79 -0.96 -13.54 13.97
N THR A 80 0.32 -13.90 13.99
CA THR A 80 1.43 -12.97 14.08
C THR A 80 1.62 -12.21 12.76
N GLY A 81 2.32 -11.07 12.81
CA GLY A 81 2.68 -10.33 11.60
C GLY A 81 3.59 -11.12 10.65
N GLU A 82 4.36 -12.08 11.16
CA GLU A 82 5.20 -12.96 10.35
C GLU A 82 4.38 -13.96 9.55
N GLU A 83 3.41 -14.62 10.18
CA GLU A 83 2.48 -15.53 9.49
C GLU A 83 1.70 -14.80 8.39
N MET A 84 1.25 -13.56 8.67
CA MET A 84 0.64 -12.67 7.67
C MET A 84 1.55 -12.42 6.47
N LEU A 85 2.81 -12.08 6.73
CA LEU A 85 3.77 -11.77 5.69
C LEU A 85 4.04 -12.98 4.80
N GLU A 86 4.25 -14.15 5.39
CA GLU A 86 4.53 -15.37 4.64
C GLU A 86 3.32 -15.84 3.81
N GLU A 87 2.10 -15.69 4.33
CA GLU A 87 0.89 -15.93 3.53
C GLU A 87 0.77 -14.94 2.37
N ALA A 88 0.98 -13.64 2.62
CA ALA A 88 0.91 -12.63 1.58
C ALA A 88 1.95 -12.88 0.47
N LYS A 89 3.17 -13.31 0.81
CA LYS A 89 4.20 -13.69 -0.16
C LYS A 89 3.77 -14.88 -1.01
N ARG A 90 3.28 -15.96 -0.39
CA ARG A 90 2.78 -17.16 -1.11
C ARG A 90 1.63 -16.82 -2.04
N ASN A 91 0.68 -16.01 -1.58
CA ASN A 91 -0.45 -15.58 -2.38
C ASN A 91 -0.01 -14.69 -3.53
N LEU A 92 0.91 -13.75 -3.30
CA LEU A 92 1.46 -12.90 -4.35
C LEU A 92 2.20 -13.72 -5.42
N GLU A 93 2.93 -14.76 -5.01
CA GLU A 93 3.62 -15.68 -5.91
C GLU A 93 2.67 -16.52 -6.77
N SER A 94 1.53 -16.93 -6.21
CA SER A 94 0.53 -17.71 -6.95
C SER A 94 -0.30 -16.88 -7.94
N LEU A 95 -0.36 -15.55 -7.78
CA LEU A 95 -1.04 -14.69 -8.74
C LEU A 95 -0.40 -14.79 -10.13
N SER A 96 -1.24 -15.04 -11.15
CA SER A 96 -0.81 -15.05 -12.56
C SER A 96 -0.13 -13.74 -12.95
N PHE A 97 -0.62 -12.61 -12.42
CA PHE A 97 -0.02 -11.30 -12.64
C PHE A 97 -0.20 -10.37 -11.44
N PHE A 98 0.84 -9.59 -11.16
CA PHE A 98 0.75 -8.35 -10.42
C PHE A 98 1.72 -7.34 -11.05
N GLY A 99 1.47 -6.06 -10.80
CA GLY A 99 2.34 -4.97 -11.24
C GLY A 99 2.70 -4.06 -10.08
N LEU A 100 3.74 -3.26 -10.29
CA LEU A 100 4.28 -2.30 -9.34
C LEU A 100 4.04 -0.89 -9.87
N THR A 101 3.41 -0.03 -9.09
CA THR A 101 2.96 1.30 -9.53
C THR A 101 4.09 2.12 -10.15
N GLU A 102 5.32 1.95 -9.67
CA GLU A 102 6.53 2.63 -10.11
C GLU A 102 7.01 2.21 -11.51
N TYR A 103 6.49 1.12 -12.08
CA TYR A 103 7.00 0.49 -13.30
C TYR A 103 5.92 0.31 -14.38
N HIS A 104 5.15 1.36 -14.66
CA HIS A 104 3.99 1.34 -15.57
C HIS A 104 4.23 0.65 -16.93
N ASP A 105 5.32 0.98 -17.64
CA ASP A 105 5.63 0.38 -18.94
C ASP A 105 5.97 -1.12 -18.82
N LEU A 106 6.75 -1.49 -17.81
CA LEU A 106 7.09 -2.90 -17.55
C LEU A 106 5.85 -3.71 -17.15
N ASN A 107 4.95 -3.13 -16.35
CA ASN A 107 3.65 -3.76 -16.04
C ASN A 107 2.85 -4.05 -17.31
N ARG A 108 2.80 -3.09 -18.26
CA ARG A 108 2.13 -3.25 -19.56
C ARG A 108 2.70 -4.43 -20.33
N LYS A 109 4.02 -4.41 -20.51
CA LYS A 109 4.75 -5.43 -21.28
C LYS A 109 4.54 -6.81 -20.67
N LEU A 110 4.65 -6.93 -19.35
CA LEU A 110 4.43 -8.18 -18.64
C LEU A 110 2.99 -8.67 -18.76
N PHE A 111 2.00 -7.79 -18.56
CA PHE A 111 0.59 -8.15 -18.71
C PHE A 111 0.28 -8.64 -20.12
N LEU A 112 0.75 -7.94 -21.16
CA LEU A 112 0.57 -8.35 -22.55
C LEU A 112 1.31 -9.66 -22.87
N LYS A 113 2.46 -9.93 -22.27
CA LYS A 113 3.14 -11.21 -22.47
C LYS A 113 2.40 -12.38 -21.83
N ILE A 114 1.76 -12.16 -20.67
CA ILE A 114 1.00 -13.20 -19.97
C ILE A 114 -0.37 -13.43 -20.64
N PHE A 115 -1.07 -12.38 -21.07
CA PHE A 115 -2.47 -12.46 -21.52
C PHE A 115 -2.71 -12.04 -22.98
N GLY A 116 -1.66 -11.72 -23.75
CA GLY A 116 -1.75 -11.05 -25.05
C GLY A 116 -2.49 -11.81 -26.16
N GLY A 117 -2.74 -13.11 -26.00
CA GLY A 117 -3.64 -13.86 -26.88
C GLY A 117 -5.10 -13.35 -26.83
N SER A 118 -5.50 -12.72 -25.73
CA SER A 118 -6.88 -12.31 -25.45
C SER A 118 -7.05 -10.82 -25.16
N PHE A 119 -5.97 -10.02 -25.16
CA PHE A 119 -6.02 -8.61 -24.75
C PHE A 119 -5.10 -7.71 -25.58
N ARG A 120 -5.64 -6.56 -26.03
CA ARG A 120 -4.87 -5.47 -26.63
C ARG A 120 -5.21 -4.17 -25.91
N PHE A 121 -4.20 -3.45 -25.44
CA PHE A 121 -4.42 -2.10 -24.88
C PHE A 121 -4.71 -1.12 -26.02
N LEU A 122 -5.86 -0.44 -25.97
CA LEU A 122 -6.25 0.57 -26.98
C LEU A 122 -5.42 1.87 -26.88
N LYS A 123 -4.77 2.11 -25.74
CA LYS A 123 -3.97 3.30 -25.46
C LYS A 123 -2.75 2.94 -24.62
N GLU A 124 -1.68 3.72 -24.77
CA GLU A 124 -0.50 3.60 -23.93
C GLU A 124 -0.78 4.04 -22.50
N PHE A 125 -0.15 3.38 -21.51
CA PHE A 125 -0.19 3.87 -20.14
C PHE A 125 0.65 5.13 -20.03
N LYS A 126 0.04 6.20 -19.51
CA LYS A 126 0.76 7.42 -19.15
C LYS A 126 1.35 7.25 -17.76
N THR A 127 2.66 7.42 -17.65
CA THR A 127 3.37 7.45 -16.38
C THR A 127 3.13 8.80 -15.69
N ALA A 128 2.56 8.79 -14.47
CA ALA A 128 2.43 9.98 -13.64
C ALA A 128 3.37 9.87 -12.43
N ASN A 129 4.64 10.28 -12.60
CA ASN A 129 5.67 10.19 -11.55
C ASN A 129 5.59 11.31 -10.50
N GLN A 130 4.59 12.19 -10.59
CA GLN A 130 4.39 13.34 -9.69
C GLN A 130 3.02 13.25 -9.05
N THR A 131 2.83 12.28 -8.15
CA THR A 131 1.61 12.26 -7.32
C THR A 131 1.77 13.17 -6.11
N VAL A 132 0.65 13.54 -5.45
CA VAL A 132 0.67 14.27 -4.17
C VAL A 132 1.55 13.57 -3.15
N ALA A 133 1.51 12.23 -3.09
CA ALA A 133 2.36 11.44 -2.20
C ALA A 133 3.84 11.45 -2.62
N ASP A 134 4.16 11.50 -3.92
CA ASP A 134 5.55 11.65 -4.38
C ASP A 134 6.11 13.02 -3.99
N ASN A 135 5.32 14.08 -4.15
CA ASN A 135 5.70 15.42 -3.76
C ASN A 135 5.88 15.52 -2.24
N PHE A 136 4.95 15.00 -1.44
CA PHE A 136 5.06 15.00 0.01
C PHE A 136 6.25 14.15 0.49
N TYR A 137 6.44 12.96 -0.07
CA TYR A 137 7.60 12.12 0.25
C TYR A 137 8.92 12.79 -0.14
N LYS A 138 8.94 13.48 -1.29
CA LYS A 138 10.09 14.29 -1.70
C LYS A 138 10.32 15.43 -0.70
N LEU A 139 9.30 16.18 -0.30
CA LEU A 139 9.42 17.25 0.70
C LEU A 139 9.98 16.73 2.03
N LEU A 140 9.48 15.59 2.52
CA LEU A 140 10.03 14.93 3.72
C LEU A 140 11.52 14.61 3.55
N LYS A 141 11.95 14.18 2.35
CA LYS A 141 13.36 13.91 2.06
C LYS A 141 14.21 15.15 1.76
N THR A 142 13.61 16.22 1.24
CA THR A 142 14.32 17.39 0.71
C THR A 142 14.21 18.62 1.62
N LYS A 143 13.79 18.46 2.88
CA LYS A 143 13.88 19.50 3.93
C LYS A 143 13.08 20.79 3.63
N GLY A 144 12.01 20.69 2.84
CA GLY A 144 11.21 21.85 2.43
C GLY A 144 9.84 21.85 3.09
N VAL A 145 9.52 22.93 3.81
CA VAL A 145 8.31 23.24 4.61
C VAL A 145 8.53 22.98 6.09
N ASP A 146 8.62 24.05 6.90
CA ASP A 146 8.40 24.25 8.37
C ASP A 146 8.50 23.07 9.37
N ILE A 147 9.12 21.98 8.97
CA ILE A 147 9.31 20.73 9.68
C ILE A 147 10.82 20.63 9.88
N THR A 148 11.27 20.68 11.14
CA THR A 148 12.68 20.50 11.46
C THR A 148 13.19 19.15 10.93
N GLU A 149 14.48 19.05 10.60
CA GLU A 149 15.08 17.80 10.08
C GLU A 149 14.75 16.60 10.98
N GLU A 150 14.83 16.82 12.29
CA GLU A 150 14.49 15.84 13.32
C GLU A 150 13.04 15.35 13.23
N ASN A 151 12.09 16.25 12.94
CA ASN A 151 10.68 15.90 12.84
C ASN A 151 10.37 15.10 11.56
N SER A 152 11.02 15.42 10.44
CA SER A 152 10.82 14.67 9.20
C SER A 152 11.31 13.22 9.31
N ASP A 153 12.50 13.02 9.87
CA ASP A 153 13.06 11.68 10.07
C ASP A 153 12.24 10.86 11.08
N LYS A 154 11.74 11.49 12.14
CA LYS A 154 10.81 10.86 13.10
C LYS A 154 9.54 10.39 12.41
N ILE A 155 8.93 11.21 11.55
CA ILE A 155 7.72 10.86 10.79
C ILE A 155 8.01 9.68 9.86
N LEU A 156 9.09 9.76 9.06
CA LEU A 156 9.45 8.69 8.13
C LEU A 156 9.72 7.36 8.85
N LYS A 157 10.46 7.40 9.96
CA LYS A 157 10.74 6.23 10.78
C LYS A 157 9.47 5.63 11.36
N LYS A 158 8.53 6.47 11.83
CA LYS A 158 7.24 6.02 12.34
C LYS A 158 6.41 5.33 11.24
N ILE A 159 6.31 5.92 10.05
CA ILE A 159 5.60 5.30 8.92
C ILE A 159 6.24 3.97 8.53
N GLN A 160 7.57 3.89 8.51
CA GLN A 160 8.28 2.63 8.24
C GLN A 160 7.96 1.56 9.29
N GLN A 161 7.92 1.92 10.57
CA GLN A 161 7.56 0.98 11.65
C GLN A 161 6.12 0.48 11.50
N LEU A 162 5.17 1.38 11.21
CA LEU A 162 3.76 1.04 11.00
C LEU A 162 3.53 0.17 9.74
N ASN A 163 4.48 0.19 8.80
CA ASN A 163 4.39 -0.52 7.52
C ASN A 163 5.57 -1.50 7.32
N SER A 164 6.12 -2.04 8.42
CA SER A 164 7.31 -2.88 8.38
C SER A 164 7.12 -4.18 7.59
N LEU A 165 5.92 -4.78 7.65
CA LEU A 165 5.58 -5.97 6.87
C LEU A 165 5.37 -5.62 5.40
N ASP A 166 4.70 -4.50 5.13
CA ASP A 166 4.51 -3.99 3.77
C ASP A 166 5.85 -3.70 3.09
N ILE A 167 6.86 -3.21 3.84
CA ILE A 167 8.23 -3.00 3.33
C ILE A 167 8.86 -4.32 2.92
N GLN A 168 8.80 -5.34 3.77
CA GLN A 168 9.35 -6.66 3.46
C GLN A 168 8.61 -7.32 2.28
N LEU A 169 7.28 -7.21 2.25
CA LEU A 169 6.47 -7.73 1.14
C LEU A 169 6.80 -7.00 -0.17
N TYR A 170 6.97 -5.69 -0.13
CA TYR A 170 7.25 -4.90 -1.33
C TYR A 170 8.64 -5.18 -1.91
N GLU A 171 9.65 -5.42 -1.06
CA GLU A 171 10.96 -5.87 -1.55
C GLU A 171 10.89 -7.26 -2.17
N PHE A 172 10.20 -8.21 -1.54
CA PHE A 172 9.91 -9.52 -2.14
C PHE A 172 9.17 -9.39 -3.48
N ALA A 173 8.15 -8.53 -3.54
CA ALA A 173 7.36 -8.28 -4.74
C ALA A 173 8.21 -7.70 -5.87
N LYS A 174 9.14 -6.79 -5.56
CA LYS A 174 10.11 -6.26 -6.52
C LYS A 174 10.97 -7.36 -7.10
N ASP A 175 11.59 -8.17 -6.27
CA ASP A 175 12.45 -9.26 -6.73
C ASP A 175 11.69 -10.25 -7.62
N LEU A 176 10.49 -10.66 -7.18
CA LEU A 176 9.63 -11.55 -7.96
C LEU A 176 9.18 -10.92 -9.28
N PHE A 177 8.83 -9.63 -9.29
CA PHE A 177 8.44 -8.90 -10.49
C PHE A 177 9.58 -8.87 -11.52
N PHE A 178 10.81 -8.52 -11.09
CA PHE A 178 11.96 -8.51 -11.98
C PHE A 178 12.39 -9.91 -12.46
N LYS A 179 12.23 -10.94 -11.62
CA LYS A 179 12.40 -12.35 -12.05
C LYS A 179 11.42 -12.72 -13.16
N ARG A 180 10.13 -12.35 -13.02
CA ARG A 180 9.11 -12.59 -14.05
C ARG A 180 9.41 -11.84 -15.35
N LEU A 181 9.87 -10.59 -15.27
CA LEU A 181 10.27 -9.83 -16.47
C LEU A 181 11.37 -10.53 -17.27
N LYS A 182 12.40 -11.05 -16.58
CA LYS A 182 13.47 -11.84 -17.20
C LYS A 182 12.94 -13.15 -17.79
N PHE A 183 12.09 -13.86 -17.06
CA PHE A 183 11.47 -15.11 -17.54
C PHE A 183 10.69 -14.93 -18.85
N TYR A 184 9.97 -13.81 -19.00
CA TYR A 184 9.22 -13.48 -20.22
C TYR A 184 10.05 -12.73 -21.28
N ASN A 185 11.38 -12.63 -21.12
CA ASN A 185 12.31 -11.91 -22.02
C ASN A 185 11.89 -10.46 -22.30
N ILE A 186 11.42 -9.75 -21.26
CA ILE A 186 11.08 -8.32 -21.33
C ILE A 186 12.28 -7.45 -20.95
N LEU A 187 13.13 -7.97 -20.06
CA LEU A 187 14.41 -7.41 -19.62
C LEU A 187 15.52 -8.42 -19.85
#